data_AF-A0A2I1H0P1-F1
#
_entry.id   AF-A0A2I1H0P1-F1
#
_cell.length_a   1.000
_cell.length_b   1.000
_cell.length_c   1.000
_cell.angle_alpha   90.00
_cell.angle_beta   90.00
_cell.angle_gamma   90.00
#
_symmetry.space_group_name_H-M   'P 1'
#
loop_
_entity.id
_entity.type
_entity.pdbx_description
1 polymer ?
#
loop_
_entity_poly.entity_id
_entity_poly.type
_entity_poly.pdbx_seq_one_letter_code
_entity_poly.pdbx_strand_id
1 'polypeptide(L)'
;MIKHIRETQWIEEFFNLHRNECWNNSEMLTEIDWPSTFRVLKGNTELTNFSEHELNSFKVKIRTEELPTLDNLVKRKPHVYSSKWKCPMCLKDKETYTHLWKCEHLGQVNRNMIGKFQQYLHELILVNSQVENVNSDDIFKEILRCRIWNFNKTYNLSMLAKGFIHIDLINLFKNYKILDKDKTKLLDGLVNKLIFDFKIFIWEYRNVKLADLEHQKGINAKMKKSVNKSKLVVNKLDKIVSSRWELWNSLVFDKGGHWSNF
;
A
#
# COMPACT_ATOMS: atom_id res chain seq x y z
N MET A 1 33.50 8.86 -3.49
CA MET A 1 33.78 7.85 -2.44
C MET A 1 32.93 8.06 -1.18
N ILE A 2 33.07 9.19 -0.46
CA ILE A 2 32.28 9.47 0.77
C ILE A 2 30.77 9.53 0.53
N LYS A 3 30.34 10.08 -0.62
CA LYS A 3 28.93 10.12 -1.02
C LYS A 3 28.32 8.71 -1.14
N HIS A 4 29.03 7.79 -1.79
CA HIS A 4 28.58 6.40 -1.96
C HIS A 4 28.57 5.61 -0.65
N ILE A 5 29.57 5.79 0.21
CA ILE A 5 29.60 5.15 1.53
C ILE A 5 28.39 5.59 2.37
N ARG A 6 28.09 6.90 2.37
CA ARG A 6 26.90 7.41 3.03
C ARG A 6 25.64 6.84 2.40
N GLU A 7 25.50 6.89 1.08
CA GLU A 7 24.34 6.32 0.35
C GLU A 7 24.08 4.87 0.75
N THR A 8 25.12 4.02 0.83
CA THR A 8 25.01 2.62 1.27
C THR A 8 24.52 2.50 2.72
N GLN A 9 25.09 3.27 3.65
CA GLN A 9 24.66 3.28 5.06
C GLN A 9 23.20 3.71 5.20
N TRP A 10 22.75 4.71 4.42
CA TRP A 10 21.36 5.16 4.46
C TRP A 10 20.38 4.13 3.88
N ILE A 11 20.80 3.41 2.83
CA ILE A 11 20.02 2.32 2.25
C ILE A 11 19.86 1.19 3.27
N GLU A 12 20.96 0.81 3.93
CA GLU A 12 20.96 -0.19 4.99
C GLU A 12 20.04 0.21 6.16
N GLU A 13 20.18 1.45 6.66
CA GLU A 13 19.28 1.99 7.69
C GLU A 13 17.82 1.97 7.26
N PHE A 14 17.52 2.28 6.00
CA PHE A 14 16.16 2.23 5.47
C PHE A 14 15.61 0.81 5.44
N PHE A 15 16.36 -0.16 4.90
CA PHE A 15 15.92 -1.56 4.84
C PHE A 15 15.73 -2.16 6.24
N ASN A 16 16.53 -1.73 7.22
CA ASN A 16 16.43 -2.18 8.61
C ASN A 16 15.26 -1.56 9.40
N LEU A 17 14.44 -0.71 8.79
CA LEU A 17 13.22 -0.23 9.42
C LEU A 17 12.22 -1.39 9.55
N HIS A 18 11.56 -1.52 10.71
CA HIS A 18 10.65 -2.65 10.94
C HIS A 18 9.52 -2.78 9.88
N ARG A 19 9.05 -1.65 9.33
CA ARG A 19 8.07 -1.63 8.21
C ARG A 19 8.59 -2.24 6.90
N ASN A 20 9.90 -2.38 6.80
CA ASN A 20 10.66 -2.86 5.65
C ASN A 20 11.15 -4.30 5.85
N GLU A 21 10.80 -4.95 6.96
CA GLU A 21 11.15 -6.35 7.24
C GLU A 21 10.62 -7.31 6.16
N CYS A 22 9.51 -6.98 5.50
CA CYS A 22 8.99 -7.75 4.38
C CYS A 22 9.99 -7.87 3.20
N TRP A 23 10.92 -6.91 3.04
CA TRP A 23 11.93 -6.94 1.98
C TRP A 23 13.02 -7.99 2.20
N ASN A 24 13.10 -8.59 3.39
CA ASN A 24 14.01 -9.70 3.64
C ASN A 24 13.47 -11.04 3.10
N ASN A 25 12.23 -11.06 2.58
CA ASN A 25 11.61 -12.26 2.02
C ASN A 25 11.90 -12.39 0.52
N SER A 26 12.89 -13.20 0.15
CA SER A 26 13.31 -13.39 -1.25
C SER A 26 12.18 -13.92 -2.15
N GLU A 27 11.33 -14.82 -1.65
CA GLU A 27 10.18 -15.36 -2.40
C GLU A 27 9.23 -14.23 -2.82
N MET A 28 8.86 -13.35 -1.89
CA MET A 28 8.02 -12.19 -2.17
C MET A 28 8.62 -11.24 -3.21
N LEU A 29 9.94 -11.03 -3.20
CA LEU A 29 10.60 -10.15 -4.17
C LEU A 29 10.51 -10.69 -5.61
N THR A 30 10.49 -12.01 -5.77
CA THR A 30 10.33 -12.66 -7.09
C THR A 30 8.91 -12.61 -7.62
N GLU A 31 7.93 -12.35 -6.75
CA GLU A 31 6.52 -12.20 -7.11
C GLU A 31 6.19 -10.78 -7.63
N ILE A 32 7.13 -9.83 -7.53
CA ILE A 32 6.94 -8.44 -7.94
C ILE A 32 7.54 -8.20 -9.33
N ASP A 33 6.72 -7.66 -10.23
CA ASP A 33 7.21 -7.08 -11.49
C ASP A 33 7.76 -5.67 -11.24
N TRP A 34 9.06 -5.58 -11.02
CA TRP A 34 9.75 -4.32 -10.75
C TRP A 34 9.59 -3.26 -11.85
N PRO A 35 9.71 -3.59 -13.15
CA PRO A 35 9.54 -2.58 -14.21
C PRO A 35 8.16 -1.90 -14.20
N SER A 36 7.09 -2.66 -13.98
CA SER A 36 5.73 -2.11 -13.90
C SER A 36 5.49 -1.40 -12.58
N THR A 37 6.04 -1.94 -11.48
CA THR A 37 6.03 -1.28 -10.17
C THR A 37 6.62 0.12 -10.23
N PHE A 38 7.82 0.28 -10.79
CA PHE A 38 8.45 1.59 -10.90
C PHE A 38 7.62 2.53 -11.77
N ARG A 39 7.10 2.07 -12.91
CA ARG A 39 6.23 2.89 -13.77
C ARG A 39 4.98 3.39 -13.04
N VAL A 40 4.33 2.54 -12.24
CA VAL A 40 3.15 2.92 -11.44
C VAL A 40 3.54 3.87 -10.30
N LEU A 41 4.65 3.61 -9.62
CA LEU A 41 5.11 4.45 -8.51
C LEU A 41 5.55 5.84 -8.97
N LYS A 42 6.05 5.98 -10.21
CA LYS A 42 6.44 7.27 -10.80
C LYS A 42 5.30 8.27 -10.76
N GLY A 43 4.10 7.84 -11.14
CA GLY A 43 2.87 8.64 -11.17
C GLY A 43 2.97 9.91 -12.03
N ASN A 44 1.82 10.52 -12.33
CA ASN A 44 1.78 11.88 -12.85
C ASN A 44 1.91 12.86 -11.67
N THR A 45 2.91 13.73 -11.70
CA THR A 45 3.22 14.71 -10.65
C THR A 45 2.32 15.95 -10.67
N GLU A 46 1.40 16.04 -11.62
CA GLU A 46 0.52 17.20 -11.79
C GLU A 46 -0.75 17.02 -10.96
N LEU A 47 -0.79 17.72 -9.82
CA LEU A 47 -1.95 17.82 -8.95
C LEU A 47 -2.72 19.10 -9.28
N THR A 48 -4.03 18.99 -9.54
CA THR A 48 -4.83 20.13 -9.98
C THR A 48 -5.91 20.55 -8.98
N ASN A 49 -6.25 19.71 -7.98
CA ASN A 49 -7.27 20.05 -6.97
C ASN A 49 -7.07 19.42 -5.57
N PHE A 50 -7.87 19.88 -4.59
CA PHE A 50 -7.76 19.48 -3.17
C PHE A 50 -8.12 18.01 -2.90
N SER A 51 -9.11 17.47 -3.61
CA SER A 51 -9.52 16.07 -3.47
C SER A 51 -8.44 15.11 -3.96
N GLU A 52 -7.75 15.45 -5.05
CA GLU A 52 -6.57 14.72 -5.53
C GLU A 52 -5.43 14.75 -4.51
N HIS A 53 -5.22 15.90 -3.86
CA HIS A 53 -4.21 16.05 -2.81
C HIS A 53 -4.51 15.16 -1.58
N GLU A 54 -5.77 15.09 -1.11
CA GLU A 54 -6.14 14.22 0.02
C GLU A 54 -5.92 12.74 -0.31
N LEU A 55 -6.37 12.31 -1.50
CA LEU A 55 -6.17 10.95 -1.96
C LEU A 55 -4.68 10.62 -2.11
N ASN A 56 -3.87 11.52 -2.65
CA ASN A 56 -2.43 11.31 -2.77
C ASN A 56 -1.73 11.27 -1.40
N SER A 57 -2.15 12.10 -0.44
CA SER A 57 -1.67 12.00 0.95
C SER A 57 -1.99 10.62 1.54
N PHE A 58 -3.18 10.09 1.28
CA PHE A 58 -3.58 8.76 1.71
C PHE A 58 -2.75 7.65 1.05
N LYS A 59 -2.52 7.73 -0.27
CA LYS A 59 -1.63 6.81 -1.01
C LYS A 59 -0.22 6.81 -0.42
N VAL A 60 0.36 7.98 -0.16
CA VAL A 60 1.71 8.08 0.44
C VAL A 60 1.72 7.38 1.80
N LYS A 61 0.73 7.62 2.66
CA LYS A 61 0.63 6.96 3.97
C LYS A 61 0.46 5.44 3.87
N ILE A 62 -0.23 4.92 2.86
CA ILE A 62 -0.29 3.48 2.60
C ILE A 62 1.10 2.95 2.21
N ARG A 63 1.75 3.58 1.22
CA ARG A 63 3.06 3.18 0.71
C ARG A 63 4.11 3.13 1.82
N THR A 64 4.08 4.10 2.72
CA THR A 64 5.03 4.22 3.84
C THR A 64 4.55 3.54 5.12
N GLU A 65 3.35 2.96 5.15
CA GLU A 65 2.70 2.41 6.34
C GLU A 65 2.56 3.43 7.50
N GLU A 66 2.42 4.72 7.17
CA GLU A 66 2.29 5.83 8.13
C GLU A 66 0.82 6.24 8.40
N LEU A 67 -0.14 5.39 8.00
CA LEU A 67 -1.54 5.54 8.42
C LEU A 67 -1.64 5.60 9.96
N PRO A 68 -2.56 6.40 10.54
CA PRO A 68 -2.76 6.46 11.99
C PRO A 68 -3.46 5.19 12.53
N THR A 69 -2.86 4.02 12.33
CA THR A 69 -3.15 2.75 13.03
C THR A 69 -2.79 2.86 14.50
N LEU A 70 -3.42 2.06 15.36
CA LEU A 70 -3.13 2.09 16.80
C LEU A 70 -1.64 1.85 17.07
N ASP A 71 -0.97 0.96 16.34
CA ASP A 71 0.46 0.76 16.51
C ASP A 71 1.27 2.04 16.22
N ASN A 72 0.89 2.82 15.21
CA ASN A 72 1.50 4.10 14.88
C ASN A 72 1.09 5.22 15.85
N LEU A 73 -0.17 5.22 16.32
CA LEU A 73 -0.65 6.18 17.30
C LEU A 73 0.05 6.01 18.65
N VAL A 74 0.27 4.77 19.08
CA VAL A 74 1.07 4.44 20.28
C VAL A 74 2.51 4.93 20.12
N LYS A 75 3.17 4.68 18.97
CA LYS A 75 4.52 5.19 18.70
C LYS A 75 4.57 6.72 18.76
N ARG A 76 3.58 7.40 18.16
CA ARG A 76 3.55 8.87 18.04
C ARG A 76 3.13 9.57 19.33
N LYS A 77 2.24 8.96 20.13
CA LYS A 77 1.65 9.51 21.36
C LYS A 77 1.39 8.41 22.41
N PRO A 78 2.45 7.85 23.03
CA PRO A 78 2.30 6.78 24.02
C PRO A 78 1.60 7.22 25.31
N HIS A 79 1.55 8.53 25.59
CA HIS A 79 0.82 9.10 26.71
C HIS A 79 -0.70 9.23 26.47
N VAL A 80 -1.15 9.10 25.21
CA VAL A 80 -2.57 9.15 24.83
C VAL A 80 -3.10 7.75 24.54
N TYR A 81 -2.34 6.95 23.80
CA TYR A 81 -2.75 5.62 23.36
C TYR A 81 -1.93 4.55 24.08
N SER A 82 -2.61 3.57 24.66
CA SER A 82 -1.96 2.47 25.36
C SER A 82 -1.50 1.38 24.39
N SER A 83 -0.29 0.87 24.58
CA SER A 83 0.22 -0.32 23.87
C SER A 83 -0.60 -1.59 24.13
N LYS A 84 -1.44 -1.60 25.18
CA LYS A 84 -2.34 -2.71 25.50
C LYS A 84 -3.60 -2.73 24.62
N TRP A 85 -3.90 -1.64 23.92
CA TRP A 85 -5.11 -1.55 23.10
C TRP A 85 -5.02 -2.50 21.91
N LYS A 86 -6.14 -3.17 21.66
CA LYS A 86 -6.35 -4.05 20.52
C LYS A 86 -7.09 -3.31 19.42
N CYS A 87 -7.16 -3.91 18.24
CA CYS A 87 -7.92 -3.38 17.12
C CYS A 87 -9.34 -3.02 17.56
N PRO A 88 -9.82 -1.79 17.30
CA PRO A 88 -11.13 -1.33 17.73
C PRO A 88 -12.28 -2.05 17.01
N MET A 89 -11.97 -2.84 15.97
CA MET A 89 -12.95 -3.65 15.24
C MET A 89 -13.08 -5.06 15.83
N CYS A 90 -12.00 -5.85 15.88
CA CYS A 90 -12.07 -7.23 16.40
C CYS A 90 -11.83 -7.37 17.90
N LEU A 91 -11.24 -6.36 18.56
CA LEU A 91 -10.88 -6.36 19.98
C LEU A 91 -9.91 -7.47 20.42
N LYS A 92 -9.30 -8.22 19.49
CA LYS A 92 -8.39 -9.34 19.78
C LYS A 92 -6.92 -9.02 19.49
N ASP A 93 -6.62 -8.68 18.24
CA ASP A 93 -5.24 -8.52 17.75
C ASP A 93 -4.74 -7.08 17.85
N LYS A 94 -3.44 -6.89 17.67
CA LYS A 94 -2.85 -5.56 17.51
C LYS A 94 -3.23 -4.99 16.15
N GLU A 95 -3.71 -3.75 16.12
CA GLU A 95 -3.97 -3.07 14.85
C GLU A 95 -2.66 -2.56 14.22
N THR A 96 -2.31 -3.16 13.09
CA THR A 96 -1.24 -2.75 12.18
C THR A 96 -1.82 -2.56 10.77
N TYR A 97 -1.06 -1.99 9.84
CA TYR A 97 -1.48 -1.90 8.43
C TYR A 97 -1.90 -3.27 7.89
N THR A 98 -1.06 -4.30 8.06
CA THR A 98 -1.34 -5.68 7.62
C THR A 98 -2.58 -6.26 8.29
N HIS A 99 -2.81 -5.98 9.58
CA HIS A 99 -4.00 -6.46 10.28
C HIS A 99 -5.30 -5.90 9.67
N LEU A 100 -5.33 -4.64 9.22
CA LEU A 100 -6.55 -4.05 8.64
C LEU A 100 -7.08 -4.87 7.44
N TRP A 101 -6.19 -5.45 6.65
CA TRP A 101 -6.54 -6.32 5.51
C TRP A 101 -7.02 -7.73 5.92
N LYS A 102 -6.70 -8.18 7.14
CA LYS A 102 -6.96 -9.54 7.62
C LYS A 102 -7.87 -9.59 8.84
N CYS A 103 -8.39 -8.45 9.29
CA CYS A 103 -9.21 -8.35 10.48
C CYS A 103 -10.45 -9.23 10.34
N GLU A 104 -10.63 -10.18 11.27
CA GLU A 104 -11.76 -11.13 11.25
C GLU A 104 -13.13 -10.44 11.27
N HIS A 105 -13.24 -9.28 11.94
CA HIS A 105 -14.45 -8.47 11.97
C HIS A 105 -14.86 -7.99 10.56
N LEU A 106 -13.88 -7.82 9.68
CA LEU A 106 -14.07 -7.39 8.30
C LEU A 106 -14.11 -8.57 7.33
N GLY A 107 -14.20 -9.82 7.79
CA GLY A 107 -14.12 -11.01 6.93
C GLY A 107 -15.09 -10.98 5.74
N GLN A 108 -16.37 -10.65 5.98
CA GLN A 108 -17.36 -10.55 4.90
C GLN A 108 -17.14 -9.31 4.01
N VAL A 109 -16.76 -8.18 4.61
CA VAL A 109 -16.46 -6.94 3.87
C VAL A 109 -15.30 -7.16 2.90
N ASN A 110 -14.22 -7.80 3.38
CA ASN A 110 -13.05 -8.13 2.59
C ASN A 110 -13.38 -9.09 1.45
N ARG A 111 -14.17 -10.15 1.70
CA ARG A 111 -14.63 -11.06 0.63
C ARG A 111 -15.42 -10.31 -0.44
N ASN A 112 -16.34 -9.44 -0.05
CA ASN A 112 -17.14 -8.64 -0.98
C ASN A 112 -16.27 -7.67 -1.79
N MET A 113 -15.31 -7.01 -1.13
CA MET A 113 -14.36 -6.10 -1.77
C MET A 113 -13.49 -6.83 -2.79
N ILE A 114 -12.96 -8.00 -2.44
CA ILE A 114 -12.18 -8.85 -3.35
C ILE A 114 -13.04 -9.25 -4.56
N GLY A 115 -14.28 -9.70 -4.34
CA GLY A 115 -15.18 -10.08 -5.43
C GLY A 115 -15.46 -8.93 -6.40
N LYS A 116 -15.74 -7.73 -5.88
CA LYS A 116 -15.92 -6.52 -6.70
C LYS A 116 -14.64 -6.14 -7.45
N PHE A 117 -13.49 -6.29 -6.82
CA PHE A 117 -12.21 -5.99 -7.46
C PHE A 117 -11.86 -7.02 -8.56
N GLN A 118 -12.20 -8.29 -8.37
CA GLN A 118 -12.09 -9.34 -9.38
C GLN A 118 -13.00 -9.05 -10.59
N GLN A 119 -14.24 -8.63 -10.36
CA GLN A 119 -15.17 -8.19 -11.41
C GLN A 119 -14.62 -6.97 -12.17
N TYR A 120 -14.11 -5.98 -11.45
CA TYR A 120 -13.50 -4.80 -12.07
C TYR A 120 -12.28 -5.15 -12.95
N LEU A 121 -11.41 -6.06 -12.47
CA LEU A 121 -10.27 -6.56 -13.26
C LEU A 121 -10.73 -7.32 -14.49
N HIS A 122 -11.81 -8.11 -14.38
CA HIS A 122 -12.41 -8.86 -15.48
C HIS A 122 -12.95 -7.94 -16.57
N GLU A 123 -13.77 -6.96 -16.20
CA GLU A 123 -14.30 -5.93 -17.11
C GLU A 123 -13.16 -5.16 -17.78
N LEU A 124 -12.14 -4.77 -17.01
CA LEU A 124 -10.98 -4.07 -17.52
C LEU A 124 -10.23 -4.89 -18.58
N ILE A 125 -10.02 -6.18 -18.33
CA ILE A 125 -9.37 -7.08 -19.30
C ILE A 125 -10.24 -7.24 -20.55
N LEU A 126 -11.54 -7.49 -20.39
CA LEU A 126 -12.47 -7.65 -21.52
C LEU A 126 -12.47 -6.43 -22.45
N VAL A 127 -12.52 -5.23 -21.90
CA VAL A 127 -12.58 -3.97 -22.68
C VAL A 127 -11.27 -3.67 -23.40
N ASN A 128 -10.13 -4.12 -22.86
CA ASN A 128 -8.80 -3.76 -23.39
C ASN A 128 -8.10 -4.92 -24.13
N SER A 129 -8.69 -6.11 -24.15
CA SER A 129 -8.09 -7.28 -24.80
C SER A 129 -8.01 -7.10 -26.31
N GLN A 130 -6.92 -7.60 -26.90
CA GLN A 130 -6.73 -7.67 -28.35
C GLN A 130 -6.89 -9.10 -28.88
N VAL A 131 -7.40 -10.02 -28.06
CA VAL A 131 -7.65 -11.41 -28.45
C VAL A 131 -9.07 -11.52 -29.01
N GLU A 132 -9.17 -11.95 -30.26
CA GLU A 132 -10.48 -12.23 -30.89
C GLU A 132 -11.15 -13.44 -30.24
N ASN A 133 -12.48 -13.40 -30.12
CA ASN A 133 -13.31 -14.49 -29.59
C ASN A 133 -12.89 -14.98 -28.18
N VAL A 134 -12.39 -14.07 -27.33
CA VAL A 134 -12.01 -14.41 -25.96
C VAL A 134 -13.23 -14.88 -25.17
N ASN A 135 -13.08 -16.00 -24.45
CA ASN A 135 -14.13 -16.49 -23.56
C ASN A 135 -14.08 -15.72 -22.23
N SER A 136 -15.16 -14.99 -21.94
CA SER A 136 -15.34 -14.25 -20.69
C SER A 136 -15.14 -15.10 -19.44
N ASP A 137 -15.63 -16.34 -19.45
CA ASP A 137 -15.54 -17.24 -18.30
C ASP A 137 -14.11 -17.71 -18.07
N ASP A 138 -13.32 -17.86 -19.13
CA ASP A 138 -11.93 -18.29 -19.02
C ASP A 138 -11.05 -17.19 -18.44
N ILE A 139 -11.30 -15.91 -18.81
CA ILE A 139 -10.70 -14.75 -18.13
C ILE A 139 -11.00 -14.79 -16.64
N PHE A 140 -12.26 -14.97 -16.28
CA PHE A 140 -12.65 -14.95 -14.88
C PHE A 140 -11.97 -16.09 -14.09
N LYS A 141 -11.89 -17.30 -14.66
CA LYS A 141 -11.15 -18.42 -14.06
C LYS A 141 -9.66 -18.11 -13.87
N GLU A 142 -9.00 -17.47 -14.84
CA GLU A 142 -7.60 -17.05 -14.69
C GLU A 142 -7.42 -16.01 -13.59
N ILE A 143 -8.33 -15.02 -13.51
CA ILE A 143 -8.34 -14.02 -12.44
C ILE A 143 -8.46 -14.70 -11.08
N LEU A 144 -9.40 -15.64 -10.90
CA LEU A 144 -9.61 -16.33 -9.62
C LEU A 144 -8.37 -17.13 -9.17
N ARG A 145 -7.49 -17.54 -10.09
CA ARG A 145 -6.25 -18.27 -9.79
C ARG A 145 -5.09 -17.38 -9.35
N CYS A 146 -5.18 -16.05 -9.48
CA CYS A 146 -4.10 -15.17 -9.05
C CYS A 146 -3.83 -15.30 -7.54
N ARG A 147 -2.54 -15.34 -7.17
CA ARG A 147 -2.09 -15.52 -5.79
C ARG A 147 -2.38 -14.31 -4.89
N ILE A 148 -2.57 -13.14 -5.50
CA ILE A 148 -2.77 -11.87 -4.80
C ILE A 148 -3.99 -11.86 -3.86
N TRP A 149 -4.96 -12.75 -4.06
CA TRP A 149 -6.17 -12.88 -3.23
C TRP A 149 -5.92 -13.54 -1.88
N ASN A 150 -4.82 -14.27 -1.72
CA ASN A 150 -4.56 -15.06 -0.53
C ASN A 150 -3.79 -14.27 0.53
N PHE A 151 -4.48 -13.81 1.56
CA PHE A 151 -3.86 -13.09 2.67
C PHE A 151 -2.93 -13.93 3.55
N ASN A 152 -2.86 -15.26 3.40
CA ASN A 152 -1.86 -16.06 4.10
C ASN A 152 -0.49 -16.05 3.39
N LYS A 153 -0.42 -15.49 2.18
CA LYS A 153 0.83 -15.32 1.43
C LYS A 153 1.56 -14.04 1.83
N THR A 154 2.87 -14.05 1.59
CA THR A 154 3.79 -12.93 1.84
C THR A 154 3.40 -11.73 1.00
N TYR A 155 3.20 -11.92 -0.31
CA TYR A 155 2.49 -10.98 -1.16
C TYR A 155 0.97 -11.19 -1.07
N ASN A 156 0.22 -10.09 -0.98
CA ASN A 156 -1.25 -10.06 -1.12
C ASN A 156 -1.70 -8.63 -1.50
N LEU A 157 -3.01 -8.38 -1.54
CA LEU A 157 -3.56 -7.06 -1.88
C LEU A 157 -3.01 -5.88 -1.05
N SER A 158 -2.54 -6.10 0.18
CA SER A 158 -1.91 -5.02 0.95
C SER A 158 -0.63 -4.50 0.29
N MET A 159 0.11 -5.35 -0.42
CA MET A 159 1.31 -4.97 -1.17
C MET A 159 0.94 -4.29 -2.49
N LEU A 160 -0.11 -4.76 -3.16
CA LEU A 160 -0.64 -4.11 -4.35
C LEU A 160 -1.11 -2.67 -4.05
N ALA A 161 -1.77 -2.46 -2.92
CA ALA A 161 -2.17 -1.12 -2.47
C ALA A 161 -0.98 -0.19 -2.15
N LYS A 162 0.19 -0.75 -1.83
CA LYS A 162 1.45 -0.01 -1.73
C LYS A 162 2.10 0.28 -3.09
N GLY A 163 1.50 -0.19 -4.19
CA GLY A 163 1.97 0.04 -5.56
C GLY A 163 2.95 -1.00 -6.10
N PHE A 164 3.21 -2.08 -5.36
CA PHE A 164 4.05 -3.19 -5.84
C PHE A 164 3.21 -4.09 -6.73
N ILE A 165 3.51 -4.16 -8.03
CA ILE A 165 2.71 -4.89 -9.00
C ILE A 165 3.11 -6.36 -9.03
N HIS A 166 2.13 -7.25 -8.82
CA HIS A 166 2.36 -8.69 -8.85
C HIS A 166 2.51 -9.23 -10.28
N ILE A 167 3.37 -10.23 -10.47
CA ILE A 167 3.59 -10.87 -11.78
C ILE A 167 2.33 -11.49 -12.38
N ASP A 168 1.40 -12.00 -11.56
CA ASP A 168 0.14 -12.59 -12.06
C ASP A 168 -0.69 -11.55 -12.85
N LEU A 169 -0.72 -10.28 -12.41
CA LEU A 169 -1.43 -9.20 -13.13
C LEU A 169 -0.78 -8.93 -14.49
N ILE A 170 0.56 -8.97 -14.53
CA ILE A 170 1.31 -8.78 -15.77
C ILE A 170 1.09 -9.94 -16.74
N ASN A 171 1.03 -11.17 -16.22
CA ASN A 171 0.76 -12.36 -17.02
C ASN A 171 -0.66 -12.32 -17.60
N LEU A 172 -1.67 -11.90 -16.83
CA LEU A 172 -3.02 -11.66 -17.37
C LEU A 172 -2.99 -10.65 -18.53
N PHE A 173 -2.32 -9.51 -18.34
CA PHE A 173 -2.23 -8.48 -19.39
C PHE A 173 -1.50 -8.98 -20.64
N LYS A 174 -0.51 -9.87 -20.48
CA LYS A 174 0.20 -10.53 -21.60
C LYS A 174 -0.71 -11.55 -22.32
N ASN A 175 -1.38 -12.43 -21.57
CA ASN A 175 -2.26 -13.47 -22.10
C ASN A 175 -3.36 -12.87 -22.98
N TYR A 176 -3.90 -11.72 -22.56
CA TYR A 176 -4.97 -11.02 -23.27
C TYR A 176 -4.48 -9.92 -24.21
N LYS A 177 -3.18 -9.90 -24.50
CA LYS A 177 -2.53 -8.99 -25.47
C LYS A 177 -2.86 -7.51 -25.25
N ILE A 178 -3.00 -7.07 -24.00
CA ILE A 178 -3.23 -5.65 -23.69
C ILE A 178 -2.06 -4.82 -24.21
N LEU A 179 -2.36 -3.70 -24.87
CA LEU A 179 -1.37 -2.85 -25.53
C LEU A 179 -0.41 -2.24 -24.50
N ASP A 180 0.90 -2.28 -24.79
CA ASP A 180 1.95 -1.77 -23.89
C ASP A 180 1.76 -0.31 -23.48
N LYS A 181 1.27 0.53 -24.41
CA LYS A 181 0.98 1.94 -24.17
C LYS A 181 -0.07 2.16 -23.07
N ASP A 182 -0.98 1.21 -22.89
CA ASP A 182 -2.10 1.31 -21.95
C ASP A 182 -1.82 0.62 -20.61
N LYS A 183 -0.91 -0.36 -20.57
CA LYS A 183 -0.61 -1.17 -19.37
C LYS A 183 -0.35 -0.33 -18.13
N THR A 184 0.51 0.68 -18.21
CA THR A 184 0.86 1.51 -17.05
C THR A 184 -0.36 2.25 -16.49
N LYS A 185 -1.17 2.85 -17.38
CA LYS A 185 -2.39 3.58 -16.99
C LYS A 185 -3.42 2.64 -16.37
N LEU A 186 -3.59 1.45 -16.94
CA LEU A 186 -4.51 0.43 -16.44
C LEU A 186 -4.08 -0.11 -15.07
N LEU A 187 -2.78 -0.37 -14.88
CA LEU A 187 -2.23 -0.80 -13.59
C LEU A 187 -2.35 0.28 -12.52
N ASP A 188 -2.05 1.54 -12.85
CA ASP A 188 -2.27 2.66 -11.92
C ASP A 188 -3.75 2.79 -11.56
N GLY A 189 -4.65 2.67 -12.55
CA GLY A 189 -6.09 2.64 -12.33
C GLY A 189 -6.53 1.51 -11.38
N LEU A 190 -5.99 0.29 -11.55
CA LEU A 190 -6.25 -0.86 -10.67
C LEU A 190 -5.79 -0.59 -9.23
N VAL A 191 -4.56 -0.11 -9.05
CA VAL A 191 -4.03 0.23 -7.73
C VAL A 191 -4.87 1.33 -7.07
N ASN A 192 -5.23 2.37 -7.82
CA ASN A 192 -6.07 3.46 -7.33
C ASN A 192 -7.45 2.99 -6.91
N LYS A 193 -8.07 2.09 -7.70
CA LYS A 193 -9.36 1.48 -7.37
C LYS A 193 -9.26 0.68 -6.07
N LEU A 194 -8.23 -0.13 -5.90
CA LEU A 194 -8.00 -0.90 -4.67
C LEU A 194 -7.82 0.01 -3.44
N ILE A 195 -7.01 1.08 -3.57
CA ILE A 195 -6.78 2.05 -2.49
C ILE A 195 -8.08 2.77 -2.13
N PHE A 196 -8.89 3.13 -3.12
CA PHE A 196 -10.18 3.77 -2.90
C PHE A 196 -11.14 2.84 -2.15
N ASP A 197 -11.25 1.59 -2.58
CA ASP A 197 -12.10 0.60 -1.92
C ASP A 197 -11.62 0.32 -0.48
N PHE A 198 -10.30 0.23 -0.26
CA PHE A 198 -9.73 0.16 1.09
C PHE A 198 -10.10 1.38 1.94
N LYS A 199 -10.04 2.60 1.37
CA LYS A 199 -10.40 3.84 2.09
C LYS A 199 -11.86 3.76 2.56
N ILE A 200 -12.78 3.46 1.66
CA ILE A 200 -14.21 3.49 1.95
C ILE A 200 -14.64 2.33 2.85
N PHE A 201 -14.28 1.10 2.51
CA PHE A 201 -14.85 -0.08 3.17
C PHE A 201 -14.12 -0.47 4.46
N ILE A 202 -12.83 -0.12 4.60
CA ILE A 202 -12.01 -0.55 5.73
C ILE A 202 -11.62 0.66 6.58
N TRP A 203 -10.98 1.66 5.97
CA TRP A 203 -10.35 2.76 6.69
C TRP A 203 -11.37 3.67 7.39
N GLU A 204 -12.41 4.11 6.70
CA GLU A 204 -13.43 5.01 7.25
C GLU A 204 -14.25 4.33 8.35
N TYR A 205 -14.68 3.09 8.12
CA TYR A 205 -15.36 2.29 9.14
C TYR A 205 -14.48 2.10 10.39
N ARG A 206 -13.19 1.79 10.20
CA ARG A 206 -12.25 1.69 11.32
C ARG A 206 -12.15 3.01 12.08
N ASN A 207 -12.09 4.15 11.40
CA ASN A 207 -11.98 5.46 12.07
C ASN A 207 -13.17 5.75 12.98
N VAL A 208 -14.38 5.34 12.59
CA VAL A 208 -15.57 5.40 13.46
C VAL A 208 -15.34 4.57 14.73
N LYS A 209 -14.89 3.32 14.58
CA LYS A 209 -14.61 2.44 15.74
C LYS A 209 -13.49 2.95 16.64
N LEU A 210 -12.45 3.56 16.06
CA LEU A 210 -11.41 4.21 16.84
C LEU A 210 -11.97 5.41 17.61
N ALA A 211 -12.82 6.24 17.00
CA ALA A 211 -13.45 7.39 17.66
C ALA A 211 -14.33 6.94 18.84
N ASP A 212 -15.10 5.85 18.69
CA ASP A 212 -15.88 5.26 19.77
C ASP A 212 -14.99 4.82 20.93
N LEU A 213 -13.88 4.13 20.63
CA LEU A 213 -12.91 3.70 21.64
C LEU A 213 -12.24 4.89 22.33
N GLU A 214 -11.85 5.93 21.57
CA GLU A 214 -11.29 7.16 22.12
C GLU A 214 -12.28 7.83 23.09
N HIS A 215 -13.55 7.92 22.71
CA HIS A 215 -14.61 8.49 23.54
C HIS A 215 -14.79 7.71 24.85
N GLN A 216 -14.88 6.38 24.78
CA GLN A 216 -14.97 5.50 25.95
C GLN A 216 -13.77 5.63 26.89
N LYS A 217 -12.61 6.06 26.38
CA LYS A 217 -11.37 6.25 27.13
C LYS A 217 -11.15 7.72 27.53
N GLY A 218 -12.13 8.59 27.31
CA GLY A 218 -12.07 10.01 27.67
C GLY A 218 -11.07 10.83 26.84
N ILE A 219 -10.62 10.32 25.69
CA ILE A 219 -9.68 11.02 24.81
C ILE A 219 -10.42 12.12 24.04
N ASN A 220 -9.97 13.36 24.20
CA ASN A 220 -10.53 14.51 23.49
C ASN A 220 -9.55 15.10 22.45
N ALA A 221 -10.05 16.01 21.61
CA ALA A 221 -9.27 16.65 20.56
C ALA A 221 -8.03 17.41 21.09
N LYS A 222 -8.08 17.95 22.33
CA LYS A 222 -6.95 18.65 22.95
C LYS A 222 -5.79 17.70 23.25
N MET A 223 -6.09 16.50 23.75
CA MET A 223 -5.10 15.43 23.97
C MET A 223 -4.47 14.97 22.64
N LYS A 224 -5.27 14.91 21.57
CA LYS A 224 -4.77 14.59 20.22
C LYS A 224 -3.91 15.71 19.62
N LYS A 225 -4.14 16.97 19.98
CA LYS A 225 -3.35 18.13 19.52
C LYS A 225 -2.13 18.45 20.38
N SER A 226 -2.02 17.90 21.59
CA SER A 226 -0.88 18.19 22.49
C SER A 226 0.46 17.85 21.84
N VAL A 227 1.41 18.78 21.91
CA VAL A 227 2.77 18.56 21.42
C VAL A 227 3.49 17.65 22.42
N ASN A 228 4.04 16.53 21.94
CA ASN A 228 5.01 15.77 22.72
C ASN A 228 6.21 16.70 23.00
N LYS A 229 6.47 17.04 24.27
CA LYS A 229 7.69 17.78 24.68
C LYS A 229 8.99 17.04 24.31
N SER A 230 8.92 15.78 23.86
CA SER A 230 10.05 14.96 23.40
C SER A 230 10.40 15.11 21.90
N LYS A 231 9.78 16.02 21.14
CA LYS A 231 9.92 16.12 19.67
C LYS A 231 11.06 17.01 19.16
N LEU A 232 12.32 16.65 19.42
CA LEU A 232 13.44 17.08 18.57
C LEU A 232 13.79 16.08 17.46
N VAL A 233 13.32 14.82 17.55
CA VAL A 233 13.73 13.74 16.63
C VAL A 233 12.72 13.47 15.50
N VAL A 234 11.41 13.63 15.75
CA VAL A 234 10.34 13.24 14.79
C VAL A 234 10.27 14.16 13.56
N ASN A 235 10.48 15.47 13.75
CA ASN A 235 10.44 16.43 12.63
C ASN A 235 11.59 16.21 11.62
N LYS A 236 12.67 15.55 12.03
CA LYS A 236 13.79 15.22 11.14
C LYS A 236 13.43 14.02 10.25
N LEU A 237 12.73 13.03 10.80
CA LEU A 237 12.36 11.80 10.09
C LEU A 237 11.27 12.02 9.03
N ASP A 238 10.23 12.81 9.32
CA ASP A 238 9.16 13.10 8.35
C ASP A 238 9.67 13.91 7.15
N LYS A 239 10.57 14.89 7.40
CA LYS A 239 11.26 15.65 6.34
C LYS A 239 12.21 14.76 5.52
N ILE A 240 12.86 13.81 6.18
CA ILE A 240 13.73 12.80 5.58
C ILE A 240 12.94 11.83 4.70
N VAL A 241 11.78 11.34 5.14
CA VAL A 241 10.97 10.38 4.39
C VAL A 241 10.33 11.04 3.15
N SER A 242 9.84 12.27 3.28
CA SER A 242 9.23 13.00 2.14
C SER A 242 10.26 13.38 1.08
N SER A 243 11.37 14.02 1.47
CA SER A 243 12.43 14.42 0.51
C SER A 243 13.16 13.23 -0.12
N ARG A 244 13.22 12.08 0.56
CA ARG A 244 13.94 10.90 0.07
C ARG A 244 13.04 9.90 -0.67
N TRP A 245 11.72 9.94 -0.51
CA TRP A 245 10.83 9.27 -1.46
C TRP A 245 10.98 9.89 -2.85
N GLU A 246 11.03 11.23 -2.92
CA GLU A 246 11.27 11.98 -4.15
C GLU A 246 12.66 11.70 -4.73
N LEU A 247 13.71 11.65 -3.89
CA LEU A 247 15.08 11.28 -4.31
C LEU A 247 15.22 9.80 -4.72
N TRP A 248 14.53 8.89 -4.04
CA TRP A 248 14.55 7.46 -4.38
C TRP A 248 13.85 7.22 -5.72
N ASN A 249 12.70 7.87 -5.91
CA ASN A 249 12.04 7.92 -7.21
C ASN A 249 13.00 8.47 -8.27
N SER A 250 13.61 9.65 -8.06
CA SER A 250 14.51 10.22 -9.06
C SER A 250 15.70 9.31 -9.40
N LEU A 251 16.33 8.66 -8.41
CA LEU A 251 17.48 7.77 -8.62
C LEU A 251 17.11 6.46 -9.34
N VAL A 252 15.94 5.90 -9.04
CA VAL A 252 15.42 4.71 -9.72
C VAL A 252 15.01 5.04 -11.17
N PHE A 253 14.46 6.22 -11.41
CA PHE A 253 14.02 6.66 -12.73
C PHE A 253 15.15 7.15 -13.64
N ASP A 254 16.22 7.73 -13.09
CA ASP A 254 17.35 8.25 -13.87
C ASP A 254 18.37 7.16 -14.25
N LYS A 255 18.43 6.04 -13.53
CA LYS A 255 19.48 5.02 -13.71
C LYS A 255 19.03 3.68 -14.30
N GLY A 256 17.76 3.54 -14.71
CA GLY A 256 17.28 2.39 -15.51
C GLY A 256 17.70 1.02 -14.95
N GLY A 257 17.46 0.77 -13.66
CA GLY A 257 18.09 -0.31 -12.90
C GLY A 257 17.92 -1.73 -13.48
N HIS A 258 18.94 -2.20 -14.19
CA HIS A 258 19.28 -3.60 -14.29
C HIS A 258 19.88 -4.06 -12.97
N TRP A 259 19.16 -4.90 -12.23
CA TRP A 259 19.59 -5.55 -10.98
C TRP A 259 20.24 -6.90 -11.25
N SER A 260 21.30 -6.93 -12.06
CA SER A 260 21.98 -8.19 -12.39
C SER A 260 23.49 -8.12 -12.15
N ASN A 261 23.93 -7.50 -11.06
CA ASN A 261 25.30 -7.61 -10.54
C ASN A 261 25.39 -7.17 -9.07
N PHE A 262 24.69 -7.88 -8.19
CA PHE A 262 25.06 -8.07 -6.77
C PHE A 262 24.56 -9.44 -6.31
#